data_AF-A0A914Q581-F1
#
_entry.id   AF-A0A914Q581-F1
#
_cell.length_a   1.000
_cell.length_b   1.000
_cell.length_c   1.000
_cell.angle_alpha   90.00
_cell.angle_beta   90.00
_cell.angle_gamma   90.00
#
_symmetry.space_group_name_H-M   'P 1'
#
loop_
_entity.id
_entity.type
_entity.pdbx_description
1 polymer ?
#
loop_
_entity_poly.entity_id
_entity_poly.type
_entity_poly.pdbx_seq_one_letter_code
_entity_poly.pdbx_strand_id
1 'polypeptide(L)'
;MEIVRAIRGVLNKLSTKKFDTLVQDLTEIDLWYDKETFVEMISVIFEQAIQSPVYVSLYADLCLKIQQNENDLYKAETWFHRELVHKLQRMVEVVNGDFNAEIENEDLFMKMKKKRDLIGLIRFISQLFRVNLVNFKILENCLVTYLRAYERTMNESCLESAVLLLYNAGPFIHDLDVKAKFDGYSEYCEKYRADVCKRINFKIDDLVNLRESNWGRNV
;
A
#
# COMPACT_ATOMS: atom_id res chain seq x y z
N MET A 1 20.58 -15.77 4.71
CA MET A 1 21.70 -15.13 4.00
C MET A 1 22.14 -13.89 4.77
N GLU A 2 23.44 -13.57 4.79
CA GLU A 2 23.98 -12.36 5.44
C GLU A 2 23.32 -11.08 4.92
N ILE A 3 22.88 -11.11 3.65
CA ILE A 3 22.19 -10.04 2.94
C ILE A 3 20.88 -9.58 3.61
N VAL A 4 19.99 -10.52 3.96
CA VAL A 4 18.73 -10.25 4.66
C VAL A 4 18.99 -9.64 6.03
N ARG A 5 20.07 -10.07 6.70
CA ARG A 5 20.45 -9.53 8.01
C ARG A 5 20.96 -8.10 7.88
N ALA A 6 21.76 -7.80 6.86
CA ALA A 6 22.22 -6.45 6.57
C ALA A 6 21.04 -5.52 6.23
N ILE A 7 20.18 -5.93 5.30
CA ILE A 7 18.97 -5.19 4.90
C ILE A 7 18.07 -4.93 6.13
N ARG A 8 17.78 -5.96 6.94
CA ARG A 8 17.01 -5.78 8.19
C ARG A 8 17.71 -4.84 9.17
N GLY A 9 19.03 -4.91 9.30
CA GLY A 9 19.81 -4.04 10.17
C GLY A 9 19.71 -2.56 9.77
N VAL A 10 19.72 -2.27 8.47
CA VAL A 10 19.54 -0.92 7.91
C VAL A 10 18.11 -0.46 8.12
N LEU A 11 17.12 -1.27 7.72
CA LEU A 11 15.71 -0.91 7.81
C LEU A 11 15.21 -0.74 9.26
N ASN A 12 15.77 -1.47 10.22
CA ASN A 12 15.46 -1.29 11.65
C ASN A 12 15.92 0.08 12.19
N LYS A 13 16.85 0.75 11.50
CA LYS A 13 17.33 2.09 11.86
C LYS A 13 16.63 3.19 11.04
N LEU A 14 15.73 2.80 10.13
CA LEU A 14 15.05 3.71 9.21
C LEU A 14 14.28 4.76 9.99
N SER A 15 14.61 6.01 9.74
CA SER A 15 13.97 7.17 10.33
C SER A 15 14.19 8.36 9.40
N THR A 16 13.35 9.38 9.51
CA THR A 16 13.50 10.63 8.74
C THR A 16 14.91 11.21 8.86
N LYS A 17 15.50 11.18 10.07
CA LYS A 17 16.84 11.74 10.35
C LYS A 17 17.99 10.95 9.74
N LYS A 18 17.81 9.64 9.53
CA LYS A 18 18.86 8.74 9.02
C LYS A 18 18.59 8.29 7.60
N PHE A 19 17.55 8.82 6.95
CA PHE A 19 17.08 8.31 5.66
C PHE A 19 18.18 8.34 4.60
N ASP A 20 18.79 9.50 4.37
CA ASP A 20 19.81 9.66 3.32
C ASP A 20 21.03 8.76 3.56
N THR A 21 21.53 8.71 4.80
CA THR A 21 22.66 7.85 5.16
C THR A 21 22.33 6.37 5.00
N LEU A 22 21.13 5.92 5.39
CA LEU A 22 20.74 4.52 5.29
C LEU A 22 20.44 4.10 3.84
N VAL A 23 19.89 5.02 3.03
CA VAL A 23 19.74 4.81 1.59
C VAL A 23 21.11 4.68 0.96
N GLN A 24 22.05 5.59 1.28
CA GLN A 24 23.43 5.52 0.79
C GLN A 24 24.08 4.20 1.17
N ASP A 25 24.00 3.80 2.45
CA ASP A 25 24.48 2.48 2.91
C ASP A 25 23.86 1.37 2.05
N LEU A 26 22.55 1.36 1.84
CA LEU A 26 21.88 0.35 1.00
C LEU A 26 22.37 0.35 -0.45
N THR A 27 22.48 1.53 -1.08
CA THR A 27 22.83 1.66 -2.50
C THR A 27 24.31 1.40 -2.78
N GLU A 28 25.19 1.70 -1.83
CA GLU A 28 26.64 1.48 -1.95
C GLU A 28 27.04 0.06 -1.58
N ILE A 29 26.21 -0.64 -0.81
CA ILE A 29 26.49 -2.02 -0.55
C ILE A 29 26.43 -2.77 -1.90
N ASP A 30 27.56 -3.39 -2.24
CA ASP A 30 27.80 -4.25 -3.40
C ASP A 30 26.99 -5.56 -3.24
N LEU A 31 25.67 -5.46 -3.31
CA LEU A 31 24.70 -6.55 -3.11
C LEU A 31 23.68 -6.61 -4.26
N TRP A 32 23.72 -5.70 -5.22
CA TRP A 32 22.69 -5.50 -6.24
C TRP A 32 22.84 -6.42 -7.47
N TYR A 33 23.30 -7.66 -7.29
CA TYR A 33 23.81 -8.45 -8.41
C TYR A 33 22.82 -9.44 -9.02
N ASP A 34 21.82 -9.88 -8.26
CA ASP A 34 20.90 -10.94 -8.69
C ASP A 34 19.45 -10.70 -8.28
N LYS A 35 18.57 -11.42 -8.96
CA LYS A 35 17.11 -11.34 -8.81
C LYS A 35 16.68 -11.80 -7.41
N GLU A 36 17.29 -12.85 -6.89
CA GLU A 36 16.97 -13.45 -5.58
C GLU A 36 17.13 -12.42 -4.46
N THR A 37 18.20 -11.64 -4.51
CA THR A 37 18.46 -10.56 -3.56
C THR A 37 17.36 -9.51 -3.57
N PHE A 38 16.92 -9.08 -4.76
CA PHE A 38 15.82 -8.14 -4.88
C PHE A 38 14.52 -8.71 -4.30
N VAL A 39 14.22 -9.98 -4.55
CA VAL A 39 13.03 -10.66 -4.00
C VAL A 39 13.06 -10.68 -2.46
N GLU A 40 14.21 -10.97 -1.87
CA GLU A 40 14.37 -10.96 -0.41
C GLU A 40 14.25 -9.55 0.17
N MET A 41 14.93 -8.58 -0.44
CA MET A 41 14.90 -7.19 -0.02
C MET A 41 13.49 -6.60 -0.05
N ILE A 42 12.79 -6.77 -1.18
CA ILE A 42 11.39 -6.37 -1.34
C ILE A 42 10.53 -7.05 -0.28
N SER A 43 10.75 -8.34 -0.01
CA SER A 43 9.99 -9.04 1.02
C SER A 43 10.19 -8.43 2.40
N VAL A 44 11.42 -8.08 2.79
CA VAL A 44 11.68 -7.42 4.07
C VAL A 44 11.06 -6.02 4.12
N ILE A 45 11.18 -5.22 3.04
CA ILE A 45 10.59 -3.88 2.98
C ILE A 45 9.07 -3.96 3.17
N PHE A 46 8.39 -4.86 2.46
CA PHE A 46 6.94 -5.05 2.59
C PHE A 46 6.55 -5.48 4.00
N GLU A 47 7.25 -6.46 4.58
CA GLU A 47 7.01 -6.90 5.97
C GLU A 47 7.08 -5.73 6.95
N GLN A 48 8.12 -4.89 6.84
CA GLN A 48 8.31 -3.77 7.74
C GLN A 48 7.33 -2.61 7.50
N ALA A 49 7.05 -2.28 6.23
CA ALA A 49 6.10 -1.24 5.87
C ALA A 49 4.70 -1.56 6.42
N ILE A 50 4.30 -2.83 6.33
CA ILE A 50 3.00 -3.30 6.84
C ILE A 50 2.96 -3.31 8.37
N GLN A 51 4.05 -3.74 9.02
CA GLN A 51 4.14 -3.76 10.48
C GLN A 51 4.25 -2.37 11.10
N SER A 52 4.79 -1.40 10.34
CA SER A 52 4.97 -0.01 10.78
C SER A 52 4.29 0.99 9.85
N PRO A 53 2.94 1.05 9.81
CA PRO A 53 2.19 1.88 8.88
C PRO A 53 2.43 3.39 8.97
N VAL A 54 3.11 3.87 10.03
CA VAL A 54 3.47 5.28 10.20
C VAL A 54 4.67 5.67 9.32
N TYR A 55 5.52 4.71 8.96
CA TYR A 55 6.74 4.95 8.18
C TYR A 55 6.62 4.52 6.71
N VAL A 56 5.42 4.16 6.24
CA VAL A 56 5.15 3.71 4.86
C VAL A 56 5.58 4.70 3.79
N SER A 57 5.59 6.01 4.08
CA SER A 57 6.14 7.01 3.16
C SER A 57 7.65 6.80 2.95
N LEU A 58 8.40 6.61 4.04
CA LEU A 58 9.85 6.35 3.99
C LEU A 58 10.15 5.05 3.26
N TYR A 59 9.38 3.99 3.48
CA TYR A 59 9.58 2.74 2.76
C TYR A 59 9.29 2.89 1.25
N ALA A 60 8.32 3.71 0.86
CA ALA A 60 8.05 3.99 -0.55
C ALA A 60 9.16 4.84 -1.19
N ASP A 61 9.65 5.85 -0.47
CA ASP A 61 10.79 6.66 -0.92
C ASP A 61 12.05 5.80 -1.07
N LEU A 62 12.26 4.84 -0.16
CA LEU A 62 13.35 3.88 -0.26
C LEU A 62 13.21 3.00 -1.52
N CYS A 63 12.03 2.45 -1.78
CA CYS A 63 11.80 1.68 -3.01
C CYS A 63 12.11 2.51 -4.26
N LEU A 64 11.76 3.81 -4.26
CA LEU A 64 12.04 4.68 -5.39
C LEU A 64 13.55 4.87 -5.59
N LYS A 65 14.29 5.10 -4.48
CA LYS A 65 15.75 5.24 -4.52
C LYS A 65 16.44 3.99 -5.02
N ILE A 66 15.97 2.83 -4.58
CA ILE A 66 16.48 1.55 -5.05
C ILE A 66 16.24 1.38 -6.55
N GLN A 67 15.03 1.69 -7.04
CA GLN A 67 14.73 1.61 -8.46
C GLN A 67 15.60 2.56 -9.30
N GLN A 68 15.83 3.78 -8.81
CA GLN A 68 16.69 4.76 -9.47
C GLN A 68 18.13 4.25 -9.56
N ASN A 69 18.67 3.72 -8.46
CA ASN A 69 20.02 3.15 -8.43
C ASN A 69 20.17 1.96 -9.39
N GLU A 70 19.18 1.05 -9.43
CA GLU A 70 19.17 -0.06 -10.40
C GLU A 70 19.17 0.46 -11.85
N ASN A 71 18.35 1.47 -12.15
CA ASN A 71 18.30 2.09 -13.49
C ASN A 71 19.64 2.70 -13.89
N ASP A 72 20.32 3.38 -12.96
CA ASP A 72 21.61 4.02 -13.22
C ASP A 72 22.71 2.98 -13.50
N LEU A 73 22.65 1.83 -12.80
CA LEU A 73 23.59 0.72 -12.96
C LEU A 73 23.33 -0.12 -14.22
N TYR A 74 22.07 -0.47 -14.50
CA TYR A 74 21.70 -1.49 -15.49
C TYR A 74 20.97 -0.95 -16.73
N LYS A 75 20.68 0.36 -16.80
CA LYS A 75 20.17 1.17 -17.95
C LYS A 75 18.91 0.69 -18.70
N ALA A 76 18.46 -0.56 -18.58
CA ALA A 76 17.36 -1.09 -19.40
C ALA A 76 16.56 -2.24 -18.77
N GLU A 77 17.14 -3.06 -17.88
CA GLU A 77 16.42 -4.17 -17.25
C GLU A 77 16.13 -3.88 -15.78
N THR A 78 14.85 -3.65 -15.45
CA THR A 78 14.42 -3.31 -14.08
C THR A 78 13.83 -4.55 -13.41
N TRP A 79 14.65 -5.30 -12.68
CA TRP A 79 14.17 -6.43 -11.90
C TRP A 79 13.42 -5.96 -10.66
N PHE A 80 13.86 -4.87 -10.03
CA PHE A 80 13.25 -4.37 -8.80
C PHE A 80 11.78 -4.00 -8.99
N HIS A 81 11.46 -3.10 -9.93
CA HIS A 81 10.07 -2.66 -10.16
C HIS A 81 9.16 -3.85 -10.53
N ARG A 82 9.65 -4.75 -11.38
CA ARG A 82 8.89 -5.95 -11.76
C ARG A 82 8.58 -6.83 -10.55
N GLU A 83 9.59 -7.14 -9.73
CA GLU A 83 9.41 -7.96 -8.54
C GLU A 83 8.59 -7.25 -7.45
N LEU A 84 8.66 -5.91 -7.36
CA LEU A 84 7.86 -5.09 -6.46
C LEU A 84 6.37 -5.21 -6.83
N VAL A 85 6.04 -5.05 -8.10
CA VAL A 85 4.67 -5.20 -8.60
C VAL A 85 4.18 -6.64 -8.41
N HIS A 86 5.00 -7.65 -8.71
CA HIS A 86 4.65 -9.06 -8.49
C HIS A 86 4.44 -9.39 -7.00
N LYS A 87 5.27 -8.87 -6.10
CA LYS A 87 5.08 -9.03 -4.66
C LYS A 87 3.77 -8.38 -4.23
N LEU A 88 3.52 -7.16 -4.69
CA LEU A 88 2.33 -6.41 -4.34
C LEU A 88 1.06 -7.14 -4.77
N GLN A 89 0.98 -7.59 -6.03
CA GLN A 89 -0.17 -8.34 -6.55
C GLN A 89 -0.45 -9.60 -5.71
N ARG A 90 0.58 -10.39 -5.42
CA ARG A 90 0.44 -11.57 -4.55
C ARG A 90 -0.06 -11.23 -3.15
N MET A 91 0.44 -10.15 -2.55
CA MET A 91 -0.01 -9.74 -1.22
C MET A 91 -1.46 -9.24 -1.22
N VAL A 92 -1.86 -8.49 -2.25
CA VAL A 92 -3.25 -8.07 -2.44
C VAL A 92 -4.15 -9.29 -2.61
N GLU A 93 -3.78 -10.28 -3.43
CA GLU A 93 -4.55 -11.51 -3.60
C GLU A 93 -4.71 -12.30 -2.30
N VAL A 94 -3.63 -12.51 -1.55
CA VAL A 94 -3.66 -13.24 -0.27
C VAL A 94 -4.57 -12.54 0.73
N VAL A 95 -4.41 -11.22 0.90
CA VAL A 95 -5.20 -10.47 1.88
C VAL A 95 -6.66 -10.33 1.44
N ASN A 96 -6.93 -10.26 0.13
CA ASN A 96 -8.29 -10.17 -0.39
C ASN A 96 -9.02 -11.51 -0.41
N GLY A 97 -8.30 -12.63 -0.51
CA GLY A 97 -8.85 -13.97 -0.40
C GLY A 97 -9.59 -14.20 0.92
N ASP A 98 -9.18 -13.50 1.98
CA ASP A 98 -9.82 -13.56 3.30
C ASP A 98 -11.22 -12.92 3.34
N PHE A 99 -11.57 -11.99 2.43
CA PHE A 99 -12.93 -11.45 2.38
C PHE A 99 -13.97 -12.45 1.88
N ASN A 100 -13.51 -13.51 1.21
CA ASN A 100 -14.38 -14.56 0.68
C ASN A 100 -14.57 -15.72 1.67
N ALA A 101 -13.75 -15.78 2.72
CA ALA A 101 -13.76 -16.88 3.67
C ALA A 101 -14.49 -16.43 4.95
N GLU A 102 -15.65 -17.02 5.21
CA GLU A 102 -16.28 -16.98 6.54
C GLU A 102 -15.42 -17.82 7.48
N ILE A 103 -14.30 -17.27 7.96
CA ILE A 103 -13.43 -18.01 8.86
C ILE A 103 -13.99 -17.89 10.28
N GLU A 104 -15.11 -18.59 10.53
CA GLU A 104 -15.72 -18.72 11.85
C GLU A 104 -14.73 -19.34 12.86
N ASN A 105 -13.78 -20.16 12.39
CA ASN A 105 -12.80 -20.88 13.22
C ASN A 105 -11.43 -20.20 13.38
N GLU A 106 -11.25 -18.97 12.89
CA GLU A 106 -9.99 -18.25 13.09
C GLU A 106 -9.94 -17.60 14.46
N ASP A 107 -8.89 -17.90 15.24
CA ASP A 107 -8.63 -17.26 16.52
C ASP A 107 -8.56 -15.73 16.37
N LEU A 108 -9.07 -15.02 17.37
CA LEU A 108 -9.23 -13.57 17.33
C LEU A 108 -7.91 -12.85 17.07
N PHE A 109 -6.79 -13.39 17.59
CA PHE A 109 -5.46 -12.84 17.35
C PHE A 109 -5.09 -12.83 15.86
N MET A 110 -5.40 -13.90 15.14
CA MET A 110 -5.14 -13.99 13.69
C MET A 110 -6.00 -13.01 12.89
N LYS A 111 -7.28 -12.86 13.26
CA LYS A 111 -8.18 -11.87 12.64
C LYS A 111 -7.67 -10.44 12.82
N MET A 112 -7.24 -10.10 14.03
CA MET A 112 -6.67 -8.78 14.34
C MET A 112 -5.38 -8.53 13.56
N LYS A 113 -4.50 -9.53 13.49
CA LYS A 113 -3.26 -9.44 12.71
C LYS A 113 -3.54 -9.21 11.23
N LYS A 114 -4.40 -10.01 10.61
CA LYS A 114 -4.80 -9.85 9.20
C LYS A 114 -5.38 -8.46 8.93
N LYS A 115 -6.27 -7.98 9.79
CA LYS A 115 -6.84 -6.63 9.67
C LYS A 115 -5.76 -5.54 9.74
N ARG A 116 -4.83 -5.65 10.68
CA ARG A 116 -3.69 -4.72 10.81
C ARG A 116 -2.81 -4.76 9.56
N ASP A 117 -2.50 -5.95 9.08
CA ASP A 117 -1.60 -6.15 7.95
C ASP A 117 -2.24 -5.61 6.65
N LEU A 118 -3.55 -5.77 6.46
CA LEU A 118 -4.32 -5.15 5.39
C LEU A 118 -4.27 -3.61 5.44
N ILE A 119 -4.48 -3.02 6.62
CA ILE A 119 -4.41 -1.55 6.79
C ILE A 119 -3.02 -1.04 6.43
N GLY A 120 -1.97 -1.74 6.87
CA GLY A 120 -0.58 -1.42 6.52
C GLY A 120 -0.35 -1.50 5.01
N LEU A 121 -0.84 -2.56 4.36
CA LEU A 121 -0.72 -2.76 2.92
C LEU A 121 -1.43 -1.65 2.12
N ILE A 122 -2.67 -1.31 2.47
CA ILE A 122 -3.45 -0.23 1.80
C ILE A 122 -2.70 1.11 1.87
N ARG A 123 -2.17 1.44 3.05
CA ARG A 123 -1.40 2.68 3.23
C ARG A 123 -0.12 2.65 2.43
N PHE A 124 0.58 1.52 2.40
CA PHE A 124 1.81 1.38 1.64
C PHE A 124 1.57 1.47 0.12
N ILE A 125 0.53 0.82 -0.40
CA ILE A 125 0.09 0.95 -1.80
C ILE A 125 -0.14 2.43 -2.17
N SER A 126 -0.81 3.18 -1.30
CA SER A 126 -1.08 4.61 -1.54
C SER A 126 0.22 5.42 -1.60
N GLN A 127 1.23 5.06 -0.81
CA GLN A 127 2.54 5.72 -0.86
C GLN A 127 3.40 5.27 -2.05
N LEU A 128 3.28 4.02 -2.49
CA LEU A 128 3.91 3.56 -3.74
C LEU A 128 3.31 4.28 -4.96
N PHE A 129 2.01 4.56 -4.93
CA PHE A 129 1.33 5.35 -5.96
C PHE A 129 1.83 6.80 -5.97
N ARG A 130 1.97 7.42 -4.79
CA ARG A 130 2.57 8.77 -4.64
C ARG A 130 3.92 8.89 -5.34
N VAL A 131 4.78 7.88 -5.22
CA VAL A 131 6.12 7.88 -5.81
C VAL A 131 6.18 7.29 -7.22
N ASN A 132 5.02 7.07 -7.86
CA ASN A 132 4.89 6.51 -9.22
C ASN A 132 5.54 5.12 -9.42
N LEU A 133 5.68 4.33 -8.36
CA LEU A 133 6.12 2.92 -8.45
C LEU A 133 4.96 1.96 -8.73
N VAL A 134 3.73 2.43 -8.60
CA VAL A 134 2.54 1.72 -9.07
C VAL A 134 1.62 2.71 -9.76
N ASN A 135 0.86 2.23 -10.73
CA ASN A 135 -0.09 3.05 -11.46
C ASN A 135 -1.51 2.91 -10.89
N PHE A 136 -2.43 3.70 -11.43
CA PHE A 136 -3.84 3.69 -11.03
C PHE A 136 -4.49 2.30 -11.16
N LYS A 137 -4.03 1.44 -12.09
CA LYS A 137 -4.64 0.13 -12.31
C LYS A 137 -4.54 -0.77 -11.08
N ILE A 138 -3.44 -0.66 -10.33
CA ILE A 138 -3.28 -1.39 -9.06
C ILE A 138 -4.31 -0.90 -8.03
N LEU A 139 -4.50 0.41 -7.89
CA LEU A 139 -5.51 0.98 -6.98
C LEU A 139 -6.93 0.54 -7.39
N GLU A 140 -7.24 0.67 -8.67
CA GLU A 140 -8.53 0.30 -9.26
C GLU A 140 -8.87 -1.16 -8.98
N ASN A 141 -7.92 -2.07 -9.19
CA ASN A 141 -8.11 -3.49 -8.92
C ASN A 141 -8.44 -3.73 -7.44
N CYS A 142 -7.72 -3.07 -6.52
CA CYS A 142 -8.01 -3.16 -5.09
C CYS A 142 -9.42 -2.65 -4.77
N LEU A 143 -9.78 -1.46 -5.26
CA LEU A 143 -11.11 -0.85 -5.05
C LEU A 143 -12.23 -1.76 -5.54
N VAL A 144 -12.11 -2.27 -6.77
CA VAL A 144 -13.10 -3.18 -7.35
C VAL A 144 -13.21 -4.46 -6.53
N THR A 145 -12.10 -5.03 -6.06
CA THR A 145 -12.14 -6.23 -5.21
C THR A 145 -12.84 -5.94 -3.88
N TYR A 146 -12.50 -4.86 -3.20
CA TYR A 146 -13.11 -4.49 -1.91
C TYR A 146 -14.61 -4.21 -2.04
N LEU A 147 -15.01 -3.42 -3.03
CA LEU A 147 -16.40 -3.05 -3.23
C LEU A 147 -17.26 -4.26 -3.63
N ARG A 148 -16.78 -5.12 -4.55
CA ARG A 148 -17.49 -6.36 -4.89
C ARG A 148 -17.58 -7.34 -3.72
N ALA A 149 -16.54 -7.42 -2.91
CA ALA A 149 -16.56 -8.25 -1.71
C ALA A 149 -17.60 -7.73 -0.70
N TYR A 150 -17.71 -6.41 -0.52
CA TYR A 150 -18.75 -5.80 0.29
C TYR A 150 -20.15 -6.12 -0.25
N GLU A 151 -20.43 -5.88 -1.53
CA GLU A 151 -21.74 -6.15 -2.13
C GLU A 151 -22.21 -7.60 -1.94
N ARG A 152 -21.28 -8.55 -2.04
CA ARG A 152 -21.60 -9.98 -1.92
C ARG A 152 -21.82 -10.42 -0.47
N THR A 153 -21.10 -9.83 0.48
CA THR A 153 -21.02 -10.35 1.87
C THR A 153 -21.63 -9.43 2.91
N MET A 154 -21.89 -8.17 2.57
CA MET A 154 -22.19 -7.07 3.49
C MET A 154 -21.14 -6.88 4.60
N ASN A 155 -19.92 -7.41 4.42
CA ASN A 155 -18.85 -7.25 5.39
C ASN A 155 -18.30 -5.82 5.36
N GLU A 156 -18.73 -5.03 6.34
CA GLU A 156 -18.28 -3.67 6.61
C GLU A 156 -16.77 -3.44 6.50
N SER A 157 -15.93 -4.43 6.83
CA SER A 157 -14.47 -4.32 6.71
C SER A 157 -14.00 -4.15 5.27
N CYS A 158 -14.76 -4.67 4.29
CA CYS A 158 -14.49 -4.51 2.87
C CYS A 158 -14.73 -3.06 2.44
N LEU A 159 -15.89 -2.48 2.80
CA LEU A 159 -16.18 -1.08 2.52
C LEU A 159 -15.19 -0.14 3.23
N GLU A 160 -14.88 -0.42 4.50
CA GLU A 160 -13.87 0.30 5.26
C GLU A 160 -12.50 0.32 4.55
N SER A 161 -12.13 -0.79 3.89
CA SER A 161 -10.88 -0.92 3.14
C SER A 161 -10.88 -0.08 1.86
N ALA A 162 -12.01 -0.04 1.14
CA ALA A 162 -12.19 0.84 -0.02
C ALA A 162 -12.09 2.32 0.38
N VAL A 163 -12.82 2.72 1.42
CA VAL A 163 -12.79 4.09 1.97
C VAL A 163 -11.39 4.48 2.42
N LEU A 164 -10.67 3.56 3.10
CA LEU A 164 -9.29 3.79 3.52
C LEU A 164 -8.36 4.01 2.32
N LEU A 165 -8.47 3.21 1.27
CA LEU A 165 -7.64 3.35 0.07
C LEU A 165 -7.91 4.69 -0.62
N LEU A 166 -9.18 5.05 -0.81
CA LEU A 166 -9.56 6.34 -1.41
C LEU A 166 -9.03 7.52 -0.60
N TYR A 167 -9.18 7.48 0.72
CA TYR A 167 -8.71 8.55 1.60
C TYR A 167 -7.18 8.71 1.58
N ASN A 168 -6.42 7.61 1.51
CA ASN A 168 -4.95 7.67 1.52
C ASN A 168 -4.35 8.02 0.16
N ALA A 169 -4.97 7.58 -0.95
CA ALA A 169 -4.49 7.83 -2.30
C ALA A 169 -5.01 9.15 -2.90
N GLY A 170 -6.15 9.65 -2.41
CA GLY A 170 -6.81 10.85 -2.91
C GLY A 170 -5.91 12.07 -3.09
N PRO A 171 -5.06 12.44 -2.11
CA PRO A 171 -4.14 13.57 -2.24
C PRO A 171 -3.17 13.52 -3.43
N PHE A 172 -3.04 12.36 -4.10
CA PHE A 172 -2.16 12.14 -5.23
C PHE A 172 -2.91 12.05 -6.57
N ILE A 173 -4.22 12.33 -6.60
CA ILE A 173 -5.10 12.17 -7.77
C ILE A 173 -5.42 13.50 -8.47
N HIS A 174 -5.26 14.64 -7.80
CA HIS A 174 -5.76 15.96 -8.23
C HIS A 174 -5.50 16.30 -9.70
N ASP A 175 -4.26 16.13 -10.17
CA ASP A 175 -3.84 16.50 -11.53
C ASP A 175 -3.82 15.32 -12.53
N LEU A 176 -4.41 14.19 -12.17
CA LEU A 176 -4.40 12.98 -13.01
C LEU A 176 -5.70 12.84 -13.81
N ASP A 177 -5.58 12.33 -15.03
CA ASP A 177 -6.70 12.02 -15.94
C ASP A 177 -7.71 11.01 -15.35
N VAL A 178 -7.26 10.19 -14.39
CA VAL A 178 -8.08 9.22 -13.66
C VAL A 178 -8.96 9.84 -12.57
N LYS A 179 -8.86 11.15 -12.29
CA LYS A 179 -9.59 11.80 -11.19
C LYS A 179 -11.09 11.57 -11.23
N ALA A 180 -11.74 11.79 -12.38
CA ALA A 180 -13.18 11.61 -12.48
C ALA A 180 -13.62 10.17 -12.14
N LYS A 181 -12.80 9.18 -12.52
CA LYS A 181 -13.04 7.78 -12.19
C LYS A 181 -12.82 7.49 -10.71
N PHE A 182 -11.80 8.10 -10.11
CA PHE A 182 -11.53 8.00 -8.67
C PHE A 182 -12.64 8.63 -7.82
N ASP A 183 -13.13 9.81 -8.22
CA ASP A 183 -14.28 10.48 -7.61
C ASP A 183 -15.52 9.58 -7.63
N GLY A 184 -15.77 8.89 -8.74
CA GLY A 184 -16.87 7.93 -8.88
C GLY A 184 -16.81 6.77 -7.89
N TYR A 185 -15.62 6.29 -7.49
CA TYR A 185 -15.50 5.28 -6.43
C TYR A 185 -15.84 5.84 -5.04
N SER A 186 -15.51 7.10 -4.76
CA SER A 186 -15.93 7.78 -3.53
C SER A 186 -17.44 7.92 -3.47
N GLU A 187 -18.07 8.38 -4.56
CA GLU A 187 -19.53 8.48 -4.68
C GLU A 187 -20.20 7.11 -4.52
N TYR A 188 -19.56 6.05 -5.02
CA TYR A 188 -20.04 4.70 -4.86
C TYR A 188 -20.11 4.27 -3.40
N CYS A 189 -19.09 4.59 -2.60
CA CYS A 189 -19.06 4.24 -1.18
C CYS A 189 -20.18 4.92 -0.38
N GLU A 190 -20.57 6.15 -0.77
CA GLU A 190 -21.61 6.91 -0.08
C GLU A 190 -23.00 6.29 -0.17
N LYS A 191 -23.27 5.48 -1.19
CA LYS A 191 -24.56 4.79 -1.36
C LYS A 191 -24.89 3.86 -0.19
N TYR A 192 -23.87 3.34 0.48
CA TYR A 192 -24.00 2.36 1.56
C TYR A 192 -24.00 2.98 2.95
N ARG A 193 -24.15 4.31 3.07
CA ARG A 193 -24.20 5.01 4.38
C ARG A 193 -25.25 4.43 5.32
N ALA A 194 -26.41 4.04 4.81
CA ALA A 194 -27.48 3.46 5.62
C ALA A 194 -27.18 2.02 6.08
N ASP A 195 -26.25 1.33 5.41
CA ASP A 195 -25.99 -0.11 5.56
C ASP A 195 -24.78 -0.42 6.45
N VAL A 196 -24.14 0.61 7.02
CA VAL A 196 -22.91 0.47 7.82
C VAL A 196 -22.99 1.17 9.17
N CYS A 197 -22.17 0.71 10.11
CA CYS A 197 -22.09 1.30 11.44
C CYS A 197 -21.64 2.78 11.40
N LYS A 198 -22.00 3.52 12.45
CA LYS A 198 -21.67 4.96 12.60
C LYS A 198 -20.18 5.26 12.41
N ARG A 199 -19.30 4.36 12.87
CA ARG A 199 -17.84 4.51 12.74
C ARG A 199 -17.39 4.54 11.27
N ILE A 200 -18.00 3.74 10.40
CA ILE A 200 -17.68 3.75 8.96
C ILE A 200 -18.33 4.96 8.30
N ASN A 201 -19.55 5.33 8.70
CA ASN A 201 -20.18 6.56 8.24
C ASN A 201 -19.31 7.80 8.48
N PHE A 202 -18.71 7.96 9.66
CA PHE A 202 -17.76 9.05 9.91
C PHE A 202 -16.54 9.02 8.96
N LYS A 203 -16.04 7.84 8.59
CA LYS A 203 -14.94 7.73 7.62
C LYS A 203 -15.39 8.09 6.20
N ILE A 204 -16.63 7.78 5.85
CA ILE A 204 -17.22 8.22 4.57
C ILE A 204 -17.38 9.74 4.58
N ASP A 205 -17.78 10.34 5.70
CA ASP A 205 -17.82 11.81 5.84
C ASP A 205 -16.44 12.44 5.63
N ASP A 206 -15.40 11.91 6.29
CA ASP A 206 -14.02 12.36 6.10
C ASP A 206 -13.57 12.25 4.63
N LEU A 207 -13.94 11.14 3.97
CA LEU A 207 -13.64 10.92 2.56
C LEU A 207 -14.36 11.92 1.65
N VAL A 208 -15.66 12.16 1.88
CA VAL A 208 -16.46 13.11 1.10
C VAL A 208 -15.91 14.53 1.27
N ASN A 209 -15.64 14.94 2.51
CA ASN A 209 -15.04 16.24 2.80
C ASN A 209 -13.69 16.40 2.07
N LEU A 210 -12.87 15.35 2.04
CA LEU A 210 -11.59 15.36 1.32
C LEU A 210 -11.80 15.47 -0.20
N ARG A 211 -12.77 14.76 -0.78
CA ARG A 211 -13.09 14.89 -2.21
C ARG A 211 -13.60 16.30 -2.54
N GLU A 212 -14.46 16.87 -1.71
CA GLU A 212 -15.03 18.21 -1.88
C GLU A 212 -13.98 19.31 -1.73
N SER A 213 -12.96 19.10 -0.89
CA SER A 213 -11.75 19.95 -0.86
C SER A 213 -10.79 19.67 -2.02
N ASN A 214 -11.28 19.03 -3.09
CA ASN A 214 -10.53 18.67 -4.28
C ASN A 214 -9.30 17.79 -3.97
N TRP A 215 -9.47 16.87 -3.03
CA TRP A 215 -8.43 16.00 -2.49
C TRP A 215 -7.27 16.71 -1.79
N GLY A 216 -7.39 18.01 -1.55
CA GLY A 216 -6.44 18.77 -0.75
C GLY A 216 -6.55 18.37 0.71
N ARG A 217 -5.46 17.87 1.31
CA ARG A 217 -5.38 17.78 2.77
C ARG A 217 -5.44 19.21 3.30
N ASN A 218 -6.38 19.50 4.19
CA ASN A 218 -6.24 20.65 5.08
C ASN A 218 -4.94 20.41 5.87
N VAL A 219 -3.87 21.11 5.48
CA VAL A 219 -2.55 21.06 6.10
C VAL A 219 -2.62 21.71 7.47
#